data_AF-A0AAU9K2E3-F1
#
_entry.id   AF-A0AAU9K2E3-F1
#
_cell.length_a   1.000
_cell.length_b   1.000
_cell.length_c   1.000
_cell.angle_alpha   90.00
_cell.angle_beta   90.00
_cell.angle_gamma   90.00
#
_symmetry.space_group_name_H-M   'P 1'
#
loop_
_entity.id
_entity.type
_entity.pdbx_description
1 polymer ?
#
loop_
_entity_poly.entity_id
_entity_poly.type
_entity_poly.pdbx_seq_one_letter_code
_entity_poly.pdbx_strand_id
1 'polypeptide(L)'
;MISSSQQKIDQLLERRAAEIIEIENKYQELLKHEYLARSVELKRSPHFWKRVLRNHHTLSKLFTSEDWNILEFLDDLTLDEFSSRNKVKTYKLTFDFKTNPYFSNNTLWAAVNDDEVNYYCASGIQYKEGYNRDSFDEGDEEAKKDSFFRVFQGVQEQPSFWNEGGFVYEVLNGIRIDLWEDPVKFYDSPAEFTSNSSRLFA
;
A
#
# COMPACT_ATOMS: atom_id res chain seq x y z
N MET A 1 -32.99 0.34 -38.65
CA MET A 1 -33.51 1.16 -37.53
C MET A 1 -32.85 0.88 -36.18
N ILE A 2 -32.17 -0.27 -35.96
CA ILE A 2 -31.46 -0.59 -34.71
C ILE A 2 -30.25 0.35 -34.45
N SER A 3 -29.62 0.88 -35.50
CA SER A 3 -28.43 1.73 -35.38
C SER A 3 -28.65 3.07 -34.67
N SER A 4 -29.81 3.72 -34.83
CA SER A 4 -30.05 5.04 -34.23
C SER A 4 -30.28 4.99 -32.71
N SER A 5 -30.97 3.95 -32.22
CA SER A 5 -31.16 3.76 -30.78
C SER A 5 -29.85 3.41 -30.09
N GLN A 6 -29.03 2.54 -30.71
CA GLN A 6 -27.71 2.19 -30.18
C GLN A 6 -26.78 3.41 -30.13
N GLN A 7 -26.75 4.24 -31.19
CA GLN A 7 -25.97 5.48 -31.19
C GLN A 7 -26.35 6.43 -30.04
N LYS A 8 -27.64 6.55 -29.71
CA LYS A 8 -28.08 7.36 -28.56
C LYS A 8 -27.63 6.77 -27.23
N ILE A 9 -27.64 5.44 -27.10
CA ILE A 9 -27.12 4.74 -25.91
C ILE A 9 -25.62 5.03 -25.77
N ASP A 10 -24.86 4.85 -26.84
CA ASP A 10 -23.41 5.05 -26.83
C ASP A 10 -23.05 6.51 -26.46
N GLN A 11 -23.76 7.50 -27.03
CA GLN A 11 -23.59 8.92 -26.66
C GLN A 11 -23.90 9.19 -25.18
N LEU A 12 -24.93 8.55 -24.61
CA LEU A 12 -25.25 8.69 -23.19
C LEU A 12 -24.18 8.04 -22.31
N LEU A 13 -23.61 6.90 -22.71
CA LEU A 13 -22.53 6.23 -22.01
C LEU A 13 -21.23 7.05 -22.05
N GLU A 14 -20.90 7.64 -23.19
CA GLU A 14 -19.76 8.54 -23.35
C GLU A 14 -19.90 9.78 -22.49
N ARG A 15 -21.07 10.42 -22.51
CA ARG A 15 -21.35 11.59 -21.66
C ARG A 15 -21.26 11.23 -20.18
N ARG A 16 -21.85 10.10 -19.76
CA ARG A 16 -21.76 9.60 -18.39
C ARG A 16 -20.29 9.38 -17.99
N ALA A 17 -19.49 8.77 -18.85
CA ALA A 17 -18.07 8.54 -18.56
C ALA A 17 -17.30 9.86 -18.41
N ALA A 18 -17.59 10.86 -19.24
CA ALA A 18 -16.98 12.19 -19.12
C ALA A 18 -17.35 12.89 -17.81
N GLU A 19 -18.63 12.84 -17.41
CA GLU A 19 -19.11 13.42 -16.14
C GLU A 19 -18.47 12.73 -14.92
N ILE A 20 -18.30 11.41 -14.94
CA ILE A 20 -17.60 10.68 -13.86
C ILE A 20 -16.15 11.12 -13.78
N ILE A 21 -15.43 11.20 -14.91
CA ILE A 21 -14.03 11.61 -14.93
C ILE A 21 -13.85 13.04 -14.39
N GLU A 22 -14.75 13.96 -14.73
CA GLU A 22 -14.71 15.33 -14.21
C GLU A 22 -14.89 15.37 -12.69
N ILE A 23 -15.84 14.59 -12.15
CA ILE A 23 -16.07 14.47 -10.71
C ILE A 23 -14.85 13.82 -10.02
N GLU A 24 -14.34 12.71 -10.54
CA GLU A 24 -13.16 12.01 -10.01
C GLU A 24 -11.95 12.96 -9.94
N ASN A 25 -11.64 13.67 -11.03
CA ASN A 25 -10.53 14.62 -11.07
C ASN A 25 -10.71 15.76 -10.05
N LYS A 26 -11.92 16.31 -9.94
CA LYS A 26 -12.22 17.37 -8.96
C LYS A 26 -11.94 16.90 -7.53
N TYR A 27 -12.44 15.72 -7.15
CA TYR A 27 -12.25 15.22 -5.79
C TYR A 27 -10.84 14.70 -5.55
N GLN A 28 -10.16 14.17 -6.55
CA GLN A 28 -8.75 13.77 -6.46
C GLN A 28 -7.87 14.98 -6.09
N GLU A 29 -8.05 16.13 -6.74
CA GLU A 29 -7.30 17.35 -6.41
C GLU A 29 -7.63 17.89 -5.01
N LEU A 30 -8.92 17.86 -4.61
CA LEU A 30 -9.33 18.27 -3.27
C LEU A 30 -8.74 17.34 -2.19
N LEU A 31 -8.84 16.02 -2.38
CA LEU A 31 -8.31 15.03 -1.45
C LEU A 31 -6.79 15.08 -1.35
N LYS A 32 -6.09 15.37 -2.45
CA LYS A 32 -4.63 15.53 -2.43
C LYS A 32 -4.18 16.60 -1.44
N HIS A 33 -4.88 17.74 -1.39
CA HIS A 33 -4.61 18.78 -0.40
C HIS A 33 -4.79 18.27 1.03
N GLU A 34 -5.89 17.56 1.29
CA GLU A 34 -6.19 17.00 2.62
C GLU A 34 -5.21 15.89 3.03
N TYR A 35 -4.77 15.03 2.09
CA TYR A 35 -3.76 14.01 2.37
C TYR A 35 -2.38 14.62 2.69
N LEU A 36 -2.01 15.73 2.02
CA LEU A 36 -0.80 16.46 2.35
C LEU A 36 -0.89 17.10 3.74
N ALA A 37 -2.03 17.71 4.08
CA ALA A 37 -2.27 18.24 5.41
C ALA A 37 -2.18 17.14 6.48
N ARG A 38 -2.80 15.98 6.21
CA ARG A 38 -2.71 14.78 7.06
C ARG A 38 -1.25 14.34 7.25
N SER A 39 -0.47 14.20 6.19
CA SER A 39 0.97 13.84 6.29
C SER A 39 1.74 14.81 7.21
N VAL A 40 1.52 16.12 7.08
CA VAL A 40 2.17 17.12 7.96
C VAL A 40 1.77 16.95 9.43
N GLU A 41 0.51 16.64 9.71
CA GLU A 41 0.04 16.38 11.06
C GLU A 41 0.61 15.08 11.64
N LEU A 42 0.57 14.00 10.88
CA LEU A 42 1.07 12.68 11.29
C LEU A 42 2.56 12.71 11.61
N LYS A 43 3.36 13.47 10.85
CA LYS A 43 4.80 13.67 11.09
C LYS A 43 5.13 14.32 12.44
N ARG A 44 4.18 15.02 13.07
CA ARG A 44 4.37 15.58 14.43
C ARG A 44 4.38 14.49 15.49
N SER A 45 3.83 13.32 15.19
CA SER A 45 3.83 12.17 16.08
C SER A 45 4.99 11.22 15.73
N PRO A 46 6.02 11.11 16.58
CA PRO A 46 7.13 10.20 16.34
C PRO A 46 6.65 8.76 16.16
N HIS A 47 7.19 8.08 15.15
CA HIS A 47 6.90 6.66 14.86
C HIS A 47 5.40 6.36 14.63
N PHE A 48 4.63 7.34 14.16
CA PHE A 48 3.19 7.20 13.93
C PHE A 48 2.86 5.95 13.10
N TRP A 49 3.43 5.85 11.90
CA TRP A 49 3.17 4.74 10.98
C TRP A 49 3.62 3.39 11.53
N LYS A 50 4.76 3.32 12.23
CA LYS A 50 5.19 2.10 12.93
C LYS A 50 4.16 1.67 13.97
N ARG A 51 3.63 2.60 14.78
CA ARG A 51 2.62 2.29 15.79
C ARG A 51 1.33 1.78 15.14
N VAL A 52 0.87 2.46 14.10
CA VAL A 52 -0.32 2.09 13.32
C VAL A 52 -0.17 0.68 12.72
N LEU A 53 0.96 0.37 12.08
CA LEU A 53 1.27 -0.97 11.57
C LEU A 53 1.29 -2.03 12.67
N ARG A 54 1.82 -1.69 13.85
CA ARG A 54 1.91 -2.62 14.99
C ARG A 54 0.56 -2.93 15.63
N ASN A 55 -0.35 -1.96 15.63
CA ASN A 55 -1.69 -2.13 16.19
C ASN A 55 -2.69 -2.76 15.20
N HIS A 56 -2.34 -2.80 13.91
CA HIS A 56 -3.18 -3.46 12.90
C HIS A 56 -3.21 -4.99 13.10
N HIS A 57 -4.40 -5.59 13.24
CA HIS A 57 -4.58 -7.00 13.60
C HIS A 57 -3.89 -8.00 12.64
N THR A 58 -4.00 -7.78 11.33
CA THR A 58 -3.45 -8.70 10.32
C THR A 58 -2.02 -8.34 9.94
N LEU A 59 -1.78 -7.09 9.52
CA LEU A 59 -0.46 -6.63 9.05
C LEU A 59 0.65 -6.78 10.09
N SER A 60 0.39 -6.56 11.38
CA SER A 60 1.42 -6.68 12.43
C SER A 60 2.10 -8.06 12.46
N LYS A 61 1.39 -9.12 12.04
CA LYS A 61 1.90 -10.50 12.05
C LYS A 61 2.88 -10.81 10.93
N LEU A 62 2.97 -9.93 9.92
CA LEU A 62 3.80 -10.07 8.72
C LEU A 62 5.22 -9.56 8.91
N PHE A 63 5.48 -8.77 9.94
CA PHE A 63 6.78 -8.18 10.22
C PHE A 63 7.58 -9.07 11.16
N THR A 64 8.84 -9.30 10.84
CA THR A 64 9.81 -9.95 11.75
C THR A 64 10.32 -8.96 12.80
N SER A 65 10.97 -9.48 13.83
CA SER A 65 11.68 -8.65 14.82
C SER A 65 12.66 -7.64 14.20
N GLU A 66 13.35 -8.02 13.11
CA GLU A 66 14.27 -7.12 12.41
C GLU A 66 13.54 -6.05 11.59
N ASP A 67 12.42 -6.41 10.95
CA ASP A 67 11.60 -5.45 10.21
C ASP A 67 11.08 -4.33 11.12
N TRP A 68 10.72 -4.65 12.37
CA TRP A 68 10.35 -3.64 13.36
C TRP A 68 11.49 -2.68 13.72
N ASN A 69 12.75 -3.12 13.62
CA ASN A 69 13.91 -2.26 13.82
C ASN A 69 14.12 -1.32 12.62
N ILE A 70 13.89 -1.80 11.39
CA ILE A 70 13.90 -0.93 10.20
C ILE A 70 12.78 0.12 10.29
N LEU A 71 11.58 -0.30 10.71
CA LEU A 71 10.42 0.59 10.85
C LEU A 71 10.62 1.68 11.92
N GLU A 72 11.63 1.61 12.79
CA GLU A 72 12.01 2.75 13.65
C GLU A 72 12.40 3.98 12.83
N PHE A 73 12.92 3.77 11.63
CA PHE A 73 13.37 4.83 10.73
C PHE A 73 12.28 5.29 9.76
N LEU A 74 11.08 4.68 9.77
CA LEU A 74 9.97 5.09 8.92
C LEU A 74 9.51 6.51 9.30
N ASP A 75 9.66 7.44 8.35
CA ASP A 75 9.26 8.84 8.49
C ASP A 75 7.84 9.07 7.99
N ASP A 76 7.52 8.51 6.82
CA ASP A 76 6.20 8.68 6.22
C ASP A 76 5.77 7.48 5.37
N LEU A 77 4.46 7.36 5.19
CA LEU A 77 3.83 6.46 4.25
C LEU A 77 2.87 7.29 3.40
N THR A 78 2.94 7.18 2.09
CA THR A 78 2.06 7.91 1.17
C THR A 78 1.47 6.97 0.12
N LEU A 79 0.29 7.32 -0.40
CA LEU A 79 -0.40 6.61 -1.46
C LEU A 79 -0.66 7.56 -2.62
N ASP A 80 -0.16 7.21 -3.80
CA ASP A 80 -0.58 7.80 -5.06
C ASP A 80 -1.55 6.85 -5.76
N GLU A 81 -2.76 7.32 -6.04
CA GLU A 81 -3.76 6.57 -6.81
C GLU A 81 -3.89 7.15 -8.22
N PHE A 82 -3.96 6.26 -9.21
CA PHE A 82 -4.12 6.59 -10.61
C PHE A 82 -5.40 5.93 -11.12
N SER A 83 -6.37 6.77 -11.48
CA SER A 83 -7.67 6.34 -12.01
C SER A 83 -7.68 6.39 -13.53
N SER A 84 -8.34 5.41 -14.15
CA SER A 84 -8.69 5.46 -15.57
C SER A 84 -10.11 4.93 -15.77
N ARG A 85 -10.98 5.78 -16.33
CA ARG A 85 -12.37 5.47 -16.72
C ARG A 85 -13.11 4.60 -15.69
N ASN A 86 -13.46 5.20 -14.55
CA ASN A 86 -14.39 4.69 -13.53
C ASN A 86 -13.84 3.63 -12.55
N LYS A 87 -12.52 3.43 -12.48
CA LYS A 87 -11.87 2.60 -11.44
C LYS A 87 -10.49 3.17 -11.09
N VAL A 88 -10.11 3.11 -9.82
CA VAL A 88 -8.69 3.11 -9.42
C VAL A 88 -8.11 1.81 -9.97
N LYS A 89 -7.18 1.93 -10.90
CA LYS A 89 -6.58 0.77 -11.58
C LYS A 89 -5.13 0.57 -11.23
N THR A 90 -4.50 1.59 -10.67
CA THR A 90 -3.09 1.53 -10.38
C THR A 90 -2.86 2.41 -9.17
N TYR A 91 -2.07 1.92 -8.24
CA TYR A 91 -1.68 2.71 -7.09
C TYR A 91 -0.25 2.41 -6.71
N LYS A 92 0.39 3.37 -6.05
CA LYS A 92 1.76 3.28 -5.57
C LYS A 92 1.80 3.66 -4.11
N LEU A 93 2.24 2.72 -3.29
CA LEU A 93 2.57 2.95 -1.89
C LEU A 93 4.04 3.33 -1.80
N THR A 94 4.33 4.44 -1.11
CA THR A 94 5.69 4.93 -0.90
C THR A 94 5.97 5.00 0.59
N PHE A 95 7.09 4.43 1.02
CA PHE A 95 7.60 4.41 2.37
C PHE A 95 8.87 5.23 2.40
N ASP A 96 8.83 6.37 3.09
CA ASP A 96 9.96 7.27 3.26
C ASP A 96 10.62 7.02 4.61
N PHE A 97 11.93 6.83 4.59
CA PHE A 97 12.75 6.52 5.75
C PHE A 97 13.74 7.64 6.02
N LYS A 98 14.03 7.86 7.30
CA LYS A 98 15.20 8.62 7.72
C LYS A 98 16.47 7.86 7.36
N THR A 99 17.60 8.57 7.41
CA THR A 99 18.91 7.93 7.27
C THR A 99 19.04 6.80 8.28
N ASN A 100 19.33 5.59 7.80
CA ASN A 100 19.31 4.36 8.58
C ASN A 100 20.51 3.45 8.23
N PRO A 101 20.87 2.47 9.07
CA PRO A 101 22.03 1.61 8.82
C PRO A 101 21.78 0.48 7.80
N TYR A 102 20.53 0.23 7.40
CA TYR A 102 20.15 -0.97 6.65
C TYR A 102 20.30 -0.82 5.13
N PHE A 103 19.90 0.32 4.56
CA PHE A 103 19.93 0.55 3.11
C PHE A 103 20.26 2.01 2.77
N SER A 104 20.71 2.27 1.53
CA SER A 104 21.07 3.61 1.05
C SER A 104 19.89 4.37 0.44
N ASN A 105 18.93 3.68 -0.18
CA ASN A 105 17.75 4.32 -0.75
C ASN A 105 16.70 4.57 0.33
N ASN A 106 16.65 5.80 0.85
CA ASN A 106 15.72 6.22 1.89
C ASN A 106 14.24 6.20 1.48
N THR A 107 13.92 5.89 0.23
CA THR A 107 12.53 5.75 -0.24
C THR A 107 12.36 4.38 -0.88
N LEU A 108 11.42 3.60 -0.35
CA LEU A 108 10.98 2.34 -0.92
C LEU A 108 9.56 2.49 -1.45
N TRP A 109 9.25 1.88 -2.58
CA TRP A 109 7.89 1.92 -3.12
C TRP A 109 7.49 0.60 -3.76
N ALA A 110 6.20 0.32 -3.74
CA ALA A 110 5.57 -0.78 -4.45
C ALA A 110 4.33 -0.23 -5.18
N ALA A 111 4.21 -0.54 -6.46
CA ALA A 111 3.11 -0.13 -7.31
C ALA A 111 2.39 -1.36 -7.88
N VAL A 112 1.07 -1.33 -7.82
CA VAL A 112 0.19 -2.37 -8.34
C VAL A 112 -0.51 -1.83 -9.57
N ASN A 113 -0.57 -2.63 -10.64
CA ASN A 113 -1.32 -2.32 -11.85
C ASN A 113 -2.41 -3.38 -12.05
N ASP A 114 -3.67 -2.99 -11.84
CA ASP A 114 -4.86 -3.84 -12.00
C ASP A 114 -5.30 -4.02 -13.47
N ASP A 115 -4.72 -3.29 -14.43
CA ASP A 115 -4.99 -3.52 -15.86
C ASP A 115 -4.33 -4.81 -16.37
N GLU A 116 -3.25 -5.26 -15.72
CA GLU A 116 -2.57 -6.52 -15.98
C GLU A 116 -2.79 -7.45 -14.80
N VAL A 117 -3.35 -8.65 -15.06
CA VAL A 117 -3.70 -9.59 -13.98
C VAL A 117 -2.45 -9.90 -13.16
N ASN A 118 -2.47 -9.49 -11.89
CA ASN A 118 -1.38 -9.69 -10.94
C ASN A 118 -0.04 -9.15 -11.48
N TYR A 119 0.01 -7.87 -11.88
CA TYR A 119 1.27 -7.14 -12.08
C TYR A 119 1.58 -6.12 -10.97
N TYR A 120 2.75 -6.26 -10.35
CA TYR A 120 3.30 -5.33 -9.37
C TYR A 120 4.77 -5.09 -9.67
N CYS A 121 5.22 -3.87 -9.41
CA CYS A 121 6.62 -3.50 -9.48
C CYS A 121 7.03 -2.76 -8.21
N ALA A 122 8.32 -2.79 -7.90
CA ALA A 122 8.83 -2.16 -6.69
C ALA A 122 10.19 -1.51 -6.92
N SER A 123 10.61 -0.68 -5.96
CA SER A 123 11.83 0.11 -6.03
C SER A 123 13.13 -0.70 -6.03
N GLY A 124 13.08 -1.95 -5.54
CA GLY A 124 14.27 -2.63 -5.03
C GLY A 124 14.73 -2.06 -3.69
N ILE A 125 15.67 -2.76 -3.05
CA ILE A 125 16.35 -2.30 -1.83
C ILE A 125 17.85 -2.34 -2.08
N GLN A 126 18.52 -1.21 -1.80
CA GLN A 126 19.97 -1.09 -1.87
C GLN A 126 20.56 -1.30 -0.47
N TYR A 127 20.65 -2.57 -0.04
CA TYR A 127 21.19 -2.90 1.28
C TYR A 127 22.64 -2.43 1.42
N LYS A 128 22.96 -1.93 2.62
CA LYS A 128 24.33 -1.63 3.02
C LYS A 128 25.07 -2.92 3.37
N GLU A 129 26.40 -2.85 3.36
CA GLU A 129 27.26 -3.98 3.70
C GLU A 129 26.90 -4.57 5.08
N GLY A 130 26.79 -5.89 5.17
CA GLY A 130 26.38 -6.60 6.38
C GLY A 130 24.87 -6.76 6.59
N TYR A 131 24.03 -6.15 5.75
CA TYR A 131 22.56 -6.25 5.83
C TYR A 131 21.91 -6.94 4.62
N ASN A 132 22.69 -7.53 3.71
CA ASN A 132 22.11 -8.25 2.58
C ASN A 132 21.37 -9.49 3.08
N ARG A 133 20.07 -9.58 2.77
CA ARG A 133 19.09 -10.51 3.35
C ARG A 133 18.99 -11.86 2.63
N ASP A 134 19.94 -12.17 1.74
CA ASP A 134 20.01 -13.47 1.05
C ASP A 134 20.60 -14.58 1.94
N SER A 135 20.98 -14.29 3.19
CA SER A 135 21.67 -15.20 4.11
C SER A 135 20.92 -15.41 5.43
N PHE A 136 19.64 -15.77 5.40
CA PHE A 136 18.95 -16.28 6.59
C PHE A 136 19.03 -17.81 6.61
N ASP A 137 19.53 -18.34 7.73
CA ASP A 137 19.80 -19.75 7.99
C ASP A 137 18.49 -20.53 8.20
N GLU A 138 18.39 -21.76 7.68
CA GLU A 138 17.17 -22.59 7.56
C GLU A 138 16.54 -23.06 8.91
N GLY A 139 17.03 -22.55 10.06
CA GLY A 139 16.81 -23.16 11.39
C GLY A 139 15.84 -22.45 12.36
N ASP A 140 15.38 -21.23 12.09
CA ASP A 140 14.53 -20.45 13.01
C ASP A 140 13.08 -20.33 12.49
N GLU A 141 12.07 -20.53 13.35
CA GLU A 141 10.65 -20.34 12.97
C GLU A 141 10.34 -18.87 12.64
N GLU A 142 11.07 -17.92 13.21
CA GLU A 142 11.02 -16.51 12.82
C GLU A 142 11.76 -16.29 11.48
N ALA A 143 12.76 -17.12 11.15
CA ALA A 143 13.41 -17.14 9.83
C ALA A 143 12.54 -17.81 8.74
N LYS A 144 11.54 -18.62 9.12
CA LYS A 144 10.51 -19.10 8.18
C LYS A 144 9.60 -17.97 7.70
N LYS A 145 9.44 -16.89 8.49
CA LYS A 145 8.80 -15.66 8.03
C LYS A 145 9.81 -14.86 7.24
N ASP A 146 9.79 -15.04 5.93
CA ASP A 146 10.48 -14.12 5.03
C ASP A 146 10.10 -12.67 5.37
N SER A 147 11.10 -11.80 5.51
CA SER A 147 10.91 -10.38 5.82
C SER A 147 9.84 -9.69 4.96
N PHE A 148 9.04 -8.80 5.57
CA PHE A 148 8.11 -7.89 4.87
C PHE A 148 8.78 -7.08 3.76
N PHE A 149 10.05 -6.70 3.96
CA PHE A 149 10.76 -5.87 2.99
C PHE A 149 11.03 -6.57 1.65
N ARG A 150 10.78 -7.89 1.55
CA ARG A 150 10.76 -8.59 0.26
C ARG A 150 9.70 -8.05 -0.70
N VAL A 151 8.61 -7.46 -0.19
CA VAL A 151 7.61 -6.72 -1.00
C VAL A 151 8.28 -5.68 -1.91
N PHE A 152 9.37 -5.05 -1.45
CA PHE A 152 10.06 -4.02 -2.23
C PHE A 152 11.12 -4.56 -3.19
N GLN A 153 11.45 -5.85 -3.14
CA GLN A 153 12.45 -6.45 -4.03
C GLN A 153 11.88 -6.80 -5.41
N GLY A 154 10.56 -6.71 -5.60
CA GLY A 154 9.88 -7.04 -6.84
C GLY A 154 9.76 -8.56 -7.05
N VAL A 155 9.16 -8.95 -8.17
CA VAL A 155 8.99 -10.35 -8.56
C VAL A 155 10.36 -10.99 -8.74
N GLN A 156 10.83 -11.73 -7.73
CA GLN A 156 11.91 -12.68 -7.94
C GLN A 156 11.33 -13.92 -8.63
N GLU A 157 12.01 -14.42 -9.66
CA GLU A 157 11.64 -15.65 -10.37
C GLU A 157 11.68 -16.91 -9.47
N GLN A 158 12.20 -16.77 -8.24
CA GLN A 158 12.30 -17.84 -7.25
C GLN A 158 11.04 -17.94 -6.38
N PRO A 159 10.59 -19.17 -6.03
CA PRO A 159 9.47 -19.37 -5.10
C PRO A 159 9.81 -18.80 -3.72
N SER A 160 8.91 -17.99 -3.16
CA SER A 160 8.99 -17.46 -1.80
C SER A 160 7.58 -17.30 -1.22
N PHE A 161 7.46 -17.14 0.10
CA PHE A 161 6.17 -16.85 0.76
C PHE A 161 5.47 -15.62 0.14
N TRP A 162 6.25 -14.63 -0.29
CA TRP A 162 5.74 -13.41 -0.90
C TRP A 162 5.36 -13.56 -2.38
N ASN A 163 5.93 -14.54 -3.09
CA ASN A 163 5.65 -14.77 -4.51
C ASN A 163 4.53 -15.80 -4.75
N GLU A 164 4.01 -16.43 -3.70
CA GLU A 164 2.96 -17.43 -3.81
C GLU A 164 1.56 -16.81 -3.84
N GLY A 165 0.71 -17.25 -4.78
CA GLY A 165 -0.73 -17.02 -4.74
C GLY A 165 -1.22 -15.57 -4.85
N GLY A 166 -0.33 -14.61 -5.15
CA GLY A 166 -0.68 -13.19 -5.16
C GLY A 166 -0.74 -12.53 -3.78
N PHE A 167 -0.12 -13.15 -2.77
CA PHE A 167 -0.13 -12.64 -1.39
C PHE A 167 0.37 -11.19 -1.24
N VAL A 168 1.39 -10.78 -2.01
CA VAL A 168 1.86 -9.39 -2.05
C VAL A 168 0.74 -8.41 -2.42
N TYR A 169 -0.15 -8.77 -3.36
CA TYR A 169 -1.28 -7.91 -3.72
C TYR A 169 -2.25 -7.74 -2.57
N GLU A 170 -2.57 -8.81 -1.85
CA GLU A 170 -3.46 -8.74 -0.69
C GLU A 170 -2.88 -7.83 0.40
N VAL A 171 -1.58 -7.91 0.64
CA VAL A 171 -0.88 -7.07 1.61
C VAL A 171 -0.88 -5.60 1.17
N LEU A 172 -0.49 -5.30 -0.07
CA LEU A 172 -0.49 -3.95 -0.60
C LEU A 172 -1.91 -3.36 -0.64
N ASN A 173 -2.90 -4.15 -1.03
CA ASN A 173 -4.29 -3.71 -1.06
C ASN A 173 -4.83 -3.51 0.35
N GLY A 174 -4.47 -4.36 1.32
CA GLY A 174 -4.82 -4.17 2.74
C GLY A 174 -4.26 -2.86 3.32
N ILE A 175 -3.02 -2.52 2.98
CA ILE A 175 -2.45 -1.21 3.35
C ILE A 175 -3.24 -0.07 2.71
N ARG A 176 -3.63 -0.22 1.43
CA ARG A 176 -4.40 0.79 0.69
C ARG A 176 -5.80 1.02 1.26
N ILE A 177 -6.59 -0.03 1.41
CA ILE A 177 -8.02 0.07 1.73
C ILE A 177 -8.32 0.07 3.22
N ASP A 178 -7.39 -0.33 4.08
CA ASP A 178 -7.64 -0.39 5.52
C ASP A 178 -6.75 0.61 6.28
N LEU A 179 -5.43 0.49 6.12
CA LEU A 179 -4.46 1.30 6.86
C LEU A 179 -4.44 2.77 6.41
N TRP A 180 -4.40 3.02 5.10
CA TRP A 180 -4.28 4.37 4.54
C TRP A 180 -5.59 5.15 4.61
N GLU A 181 -6.74 4.49 4.49
CA GLU A 181 -8.06 5.14 4.53
C GLU A 181 -8.25 5.87 5.88
N ASP A 182 -7.99 5.17 6.98
CA ASP A 182 -8.06 5.73 8.33
C ASP A 182 -6.97 5.14 9.23
N PRO A 183 -5.76 5.72 9.23
CA PRO A 183 -4.67 5.24 10.08
C PRO A 183 -4.84 5.59 11.56
N VAL A 184 -5.66 6.61 11.87
CA VAL A 184 -5.82 7.11 13.24
C VAL A 184 -6.57 6.10 14.10
N LYS A 185 -7.51 5.34 13.53
CA LYS A 185 -8.21 4.24 14.24
C LYS A 185 -7.26 3.20 14.84
N PHE A 186 -6.10 2.98 14.21
CA PHE A 186 -5.09 2.06 14.70
C PHE A 186 -4.05 2.74 15.61
N TYR A 187 -4.02 4.07 15.67
CA TYR A 187 -3.08 4.78 16.53
C TYR A 187 -3.52 4.77 18.00
N ASP A 188 -4.82 4.97 18.25
CA ASP A 188 -5.38 5.12 19.60
C ASP A 188 -5.86 3.81 20.25
N SER A 189 -6.12 2.77 19.45
CA SER A 189 -6.57 1.46 19.93
C SER A 189 -5.47 0.40 19.78
N PRO A 190 -4.95 -0.17 20.88
CA PRO A 190 -4.26 -1.46 20.83
C PRO A 190 -5.20 -2.49 20.20
N ALA A 191 -4.66 -3.53 19.55
CA ALA A 191 -5.38 -4.52 18.73
C ALA A 191 -6.51 -5.34 19.42
N GLU A 192 -6.92 -4.97 20.63
CA GLU A 192 -8.10 -5.49 21.31
C GLU A 192 -9.24 -4.47 21.15
N PHE A 193 -10.34 -4.90 20.51
CA PHE A 193 -11.60 -4.16 20.26
C PHE A 193 -11.71 -3.35 18.96
N THR A 194 -11.82 -4.03 17.82
CA THR A 194 -12.73 -3.58 16.74
C THR A 194 -13.54 -4.76 16.20
N SER A 195 -14.40 -5.34 17.05
CA SER A 195 -15.60 -6.02 16.56
C SER A 195 -16.68 -4.95 16.42
N ASN A 196 -16.84 -4.44 15.20
CA ASN A 196 -18.06 -3.85 14.61
C ASN A 196 -17.72 -2.68 13.68
N SER A 197 -17.72 -2.96 12.39
CA SER A 197 -18.37 -2.08 11.40
C SER A 197 -18.77 -2.91 10.20
N SER A 198 -19.80 -3.73 10.41
CA SER A 198 -20.74 -4.02 9.34
C SER A 198 -21.56 -2.75 9.07
N ARG A 199 -21.62 -2.39 7.79
CA ARG A 199 -22.40 -1.33 7.12
C ARG A 199 -21.56 -0.11 6.73
N LEU A 200 -21.23 -0.05 5.44
CA LEU A 200 -21.46 1.12 4.59
C LEU A 200 -21.26 0.74 3.11
N PHE A 201 -22.09 -0.18 2.60
CA PHE A 201 -22.48 -0.20 1.19
C PHE A 201 -23.92 -0.74 1.12
N ALA A 202 -24.86 0.20 1.02
CA ALA A 202 -26.19 0.01 0.48
C ALA A 202 -26.33 0.98 -0.69
#